data_AF-A0A962T0M2-F1
#
_entry.id   AF-A0A962T0M2-F1
#
_cell.length_a   1.000
_cell.length_b   1.000
_cell.length_c   1.000
_cell.angle_alpha   90.00
_cell.angle_beta   90.00
_cell.angle_gamma   90.00
#
_symmetry.space_group_name_H-M   'P 1'
#
loop_
_entity.id
_entity.type
_entity.pdbx_description
1 polymer ?
#
loop_
_entity_poly.entity_id
_entity_poly.type
_entity_poly.pdbx_seq_one_letter_code
_entity_poly.pdbx_strand_id
1 'polypeptide(L)'
;MNLAELQLPDPFDEPRLDTVPDSVKVQIAEVADALLQEGHCPTPQRVADAMGRLAVDVNSEWLPVMLMTHWRFRLDEIDPFDVEALYSHWQQAPVIDHPWRCYLAGLISGMVVSSVGGYVRLNEGSNLTGIRC
;
A
#
# COMPACT_ATOMS: atom_id res chain seq x y z
N MET A 1 -26.55 -13.33 -0.06
CA MET A 1 -25.20 -12.88 0.32
C MET A 1 -25.32 -11.42 0.70
N ASN A 2 -25.19 -11.12 2.00
CA ASN A 2 -25.52 -9.83 2.57
C ASN A 2 -24.30 -8.92 2.48
N LEU A 3 -24.41 -7.76 1.81
CA LEU A 3 -23.29 -6.80 1.65
C LEU A 3 -22.80 -6.23 2.98
N ALA A 4 -23.56 -6.43 4.07
CA ALA A 4 -23.20 -6.01 5.43
C ALA A 4 -22.09 -6.86 6.10
N GLU A 5 -21.71 -8.01 5.51
CA GLU A 5 -20.66 -8.90 6.07
C GLU A 5 -19.29 -8.68 5.41
N LEU A 6 -19.20 -7.83 4.38
CA LEU A 6 -17.94 -7.33 3.83
C LEU A 6 -17.57 -6.02 4.55
N GLN A 7 -17.34 -6.08 5.86
CA GLN A 7 -16.54 -5.05 6.51
C GLN A 7 -15.11 -5.21 5.99
N LEU A 8 -14.80 -4.54 4.88
CA LEU A 8 -13.41 -4.23 4.58
C LEU A 8 -12.91 -3.48 5.82
N PRO A 9 -11.85 -3.96 6.50
CA PRO A 9 -11.28 -3.22 7.62
C PRO A 9 -11.04 -1.80 7.16
N ASP A 10 -11.50 -0.84 7.96
CA ASP A 10 -11.35 0.57 7.62
C ASP A 10 -9.85 0.80 7.38
N PRO A 11 -9.44 1.21 6.16
CA PRO A 11 -8.04 1.46 5.90
C PRO A 11 -7.48 2.57 6.81
N PHE A 12 -8.34 3.37 7.43
CA PHE A 12 -7.98 4.39 8.43
C PHE A 12 -7.96 3.87 9.88
N ASP A 13 -8.31 2.60 10.13
CA ASP A 13 -8.17 1.99 11.46
C ASP A 13 -6.68 1.68 11.69
N GLU A 14 -5.93 2.67 12.16
CA GLU A 14 -4.52 2.52 12.48
C GLU A 14 -4.35 1.60 13.69
N PRO A 15 -3.56 0.51 13.59
CA PRO A 15 -3.26 -0.31 14.75
C PRO A 15 -2.49 0.52 15.78
N ARG A 16 -2.64 0.16 17.06
CA ARG A 16 -2.01 0.84 18.19
C ARG A 16 -0.47 0.80 18.11
N LEU A 17 0.11 1.80 17.46
CA LEU A 17 1.56 2.04 17.35
C LEU A 17 2.11 2.92 18.48
N ASP A 18 1.25 3.40 19.37
CA ASP A 18 1.59 4.22 20.54
C ASP A 18 2.49 3.48 21.53
N THR A 19 2.46 2.15 21.54
CA THR A 19 3.30 1.31 22.40
C THR A 19 4.68 1.02 21.83
N VAL A 20 4.92 1.32 20.54
CA VAL A 20 6.23 1.07 19.91
C VAL A 20 7.18 2.23 20.23
N PRO A 21 8.40 1.97 20.73
CA PRO A 21 9.37 3.04 20.97
C PRO A 21 9.73 3.81 19.69
N ASP A 22 9.82 5.14 19.76
CA ASP A 22 10.09 5.97 18.58
C ASP A 22 11.45 5.66 17.94
N SER A 23 12.46 5.26 18.72
CA SER A 23 13.73 4.80 18.19
C SER A 23 13.58 3.58 17.28
N VAL A 24 12.70 2.65 17.64
CA VAL A 24 12.40 1.45 16.84
C VAL A 24 11.59 1.85 15.59
N LYS A 25 10.67 2.82 15.71
CA LYS A 25 9.94 3.39 14.56
C LYS A 25 10.87 3.95 13.50
N VAL A 26 11.80 4.81 13.93
CA VAL A 26 12.79 5.44 13.05
C VAL A 26 13.67 4.38 12.40
N GLN A 27 14.22 3.44 13.16
CA GLN A 27 15.09 2.40 12.61
C GLN A 27 14.39 1.51 11.58
N ILE A 28 13.12 1.13 11.81
CA ILE A 28 12.37 0.32 10.84
C ILE A 28 12.13 1.11 9.55
N ALA A 29 11.80 2.40 9.64
CA ALA A 29 11.64 3.26 8.46
C ALA A 29 12.96 3.41 7.70
N GLU A 30 14.08 3.66 8.40
CA GLU A 30 15.41 3.77 7.80
C GLU A 30 15.83 2.49 7.07
N VAL A 31 15.59 1.32 7.69
CA VAL A 31 15.87 0.02 7.06
C VAL A 31 14.98 -0.20 5.84
N ALA A 32 13.69 0.15 5.92
CA ALA A 32 12.77 0.04 4.79
C ALA A 32 13.21 0.92 3.61
N ASP A 33 13.61 2.16 3.88
CA ASP A 33 14.09 3.08 2.84
C ASP A 33 15.44 2.64 2.26
N ALA A 34 16.34 2.11 3.07
CA ALA A 34 17.60 1.54 2.58
C ALA A 34 17.34 0.35 1.63
N LEU A 35 16.43 -0.56 1.98
CA LEU A 35 16.04 -1.66 1.10
C LEU A 35 15.46 -1.15 -0.23
N LEU A 36 14.62 -0.12 -0.19
CA LEU A 36 14.06 0.48 -1.40
C LEU A 36 15.14 1.13 -2.28
N GLN A 37 16.12 1.81 -1.69
CA GLN A 37 17.26 2.39 -2.40
C GLN A 37 18.12 1.31 -3.09
N GLU A 38 18.21 0.12 -2.50
CA GLU A 38 18.87 -1.05 -3.08
C GLU A 38 18.02 -1.80 -4.12
N GLY A 39 16.78 -1.34 -4.39
CA GLY A 39 15.87 -1.99 -5.33
C GLY A 39 15.17 -3.22 -4.76
N HIS A 40 15.07 -3.32 -3.43
CA HIS A 40 14.43 -4.40 -2.72
C HIS A 40 13.11 -3.96 -2.07
N CYS A 41 12.03 -4.70 -2.31
CA CYS A 41 10.78 -4.50 -1.57
C CYS A 41 11.01 -4.79 -0.07
N PRO A 42 10.64 -3.88 0.84
CA PRO A 42 10.87 -3.99 2.28
C PRO A 42 9.77 -4.83 2.95
N THR A 43 9.71 -6.12 2.63
CA THR A 43 8.78 -7.06 3.27
C THR A 43 9.07 -7.21 4.78
N PRO A 44 8.09 -7.56 5.64
CA PRO A 44 8.31 -7.77 7.07
C PRO A 44 9.50 -8.70 7.38
N GLN A 45 9.63 -9.80 6.65
CA GLN A 45 10.73 -10.74 6.85
C GLN A 45 12.10 -10.13 6.57
N ARG A 46 12.26 -9.41 5.44
CA ARG A 46 13.53 -8.76 5.10
C ARG A 46 13.93 -7.68 6.10
N VAL A 47 12.96 -6.91 6.59
CA VAL A 47 13.20 -5.88 7.59
C VAL A 47 13.57 -6.53 8.93
N ALA A 48 12.89 -7.61 9.35
CA ALA A 48 13.27 -8.38 10.53
C ALA A 48 14.71 -8.91 10.43
N ASP A 49 15.08 -9.49 9.30
CA ASP A 49 16.43 -10.01 9.05
C ASP A 49 17.48 -8.89 9.13
N ALA A 50 17.20 -7.73 8.57
CA ALA A 50 18.10 -6.56 8.61
C ALA A 50 18.24 -6.01 10.05
N MET A 51 17.12 -5.87 10.77
CA MET A 51 17.11 -5.43 12.18
C MET A 51 17.87 -6.42 13.08
N GLY A 52 17.72 -7.73 12.85
CA GLY A 52 18.46 -8.77 13.56
C GLY A 52 19.97 -8.66 13.36
N ARG A 53 20.44 -8.29 12.15
CA ARG A 53 21.88 -8.03 11.88
C ARG A 53 22.40 -6.80 12.63
N LEU A 54 21.52 -5.85 12.95
CA LEU A 54 21.81 -4.67 13.77
C LEU A 54 21.69 -4.94 15.28
N ALA A 55 21.44 -6.19 15.68
CA ALA A 55 21.18 -6.59 17.06
C ALA A 55 19.99 -5.85 17.71
N VAL A 56 19.00 -5.47 16.90
CA VAL A 56 17.74 -4.89 17.36
C VAL A 56 16.67 -5.95 17.31
N ASP A 57 16.13 -6.31 18.48
CA ASP A 57 15.00 -7.22 18.58
C ASP A 57 13.70 -6.46 18.30
N VAL A 58 12.94 -6.93 17.33
CA VAL A 58 11.70 -6.30 16.88
C VAL A 58 10.59 -7.33 16.98
N ASN A 59 9.49 -6.96 17.63
CA ASN A 59 8.30 -7.80 17.62
C ASN A 59 7.77 -7.91 16.18
N SER A 60 7.64 -9.15 15.70
CA SER A 60 7.16 -9.48 14.36
C SER A 60 5.77 -8.93 14.05
N GLU A 61 4.93 -8.71 15.06
CA GLU A 61 3.58 -8.15 14.89
C GLU A 61 3.61 -6.65 14.55
N TRP A 62 4.67 -5.93 14.93
CA TRP A 62 4.79 -4.51 14.63
C TRP A 62 5.16 -4.25 13.17
N LEU A 63 5.92 -5.15 12.55
CA LEU A 63 6.51 -4.94 11.23
C LEU A 63 5.47 -4.75 10.13
N PRO A 64 4.44 -5.61 9.95
CA PRO A 64 3.44 -5.41 8.91
C PRO A 64 2.75 -4.06 9.03
N VAL A 65 2.36 -3.68 10.25
CA VAL A 65 1.67 -2.41 10.51
C VAL A 65 2.57 -1.24 10.18
N MET A 66 3.75 -1.18 10.79
CA MET A 66 4.64 -0.03 10.64
C MET A 66 5.12 0.15 9.20
N LEU A 67 5.40 -0.95 8.49
CA LEU A 67 5.83 -0.90 7.11
C LEU A 67 4.70 -0.42 6.19
N MET A 68 3.46 -0.87 6.43
CA MET A 68 2.31 -0.38 5.68
C MET A 68 1.98 1.07 5.99
N THR A 69 2.14 1.51 7.23
CA THR A 69 2.02 2.92 7.63
C THR A 69 3.09 3.78 6.94
N HIS A 70 4.36 3.37 6.99
CA HIS A 70 5.46 4.06 6.30
C HIS A 70 5.22 4.14 4.79
N TRP A 71 4.87 3.00 4.18
CA TRP A 71 4.50 2.94 2.76
C TRP A 71 3.35 3.90 2.44
N ARG A 72 2.29 3.94 3.27
CA ARG A 72 1.16 4.84 3.08
C ARG A 72 1.56 6.31 3.20
N PHE A 73 2.45 6.69 4.12
CA PHE A 73 2.92 8.07 4.21
C PHE A 73 3.71 8.48 2.95
N ARG A 74 4.53 7.58 2.41
CA ARG A 74 5.26 7.83 1.17
C ARG A 74 4.36 7.99 -0.06
N LEU A 75 3.13 7.46 -0.03
CA LEU A 75 2.15 7.70 -1.08
C LEU A 75 1.80 9.20 -1.20
N ASP A 76 1.79 9.95 -0.09
CA ASP A 76 1.46 11.38 -0.10
C ASP A 76 2.55 12.24 -0.77
N GLU A 77 3.74 11.68 -0.99
CA GLU A 77 4.85 12.31 -1.70
C GLU A 77 4.74 12.17 -3.24
N ILE A 78 3.83 11.31 -3.71
CA ILE A 78 3.66 11.00 -5.13
C ILE A 78 2.59 11.90 -5.72
N ASP A 79 2.84 12.44 -6.93
CA ASP A 79 1.82 13.16 -7.68
C ASP A 79 0.63 12.21 -7.95
N PRO A 80 -0.59 12.54 -7.48
CA PRO A 80 -1.76 11.70 -7.66
C PRO A 80 -2.15 11.48 -9.13
N PHE A 81 -1.60 12.26 -10.07
CA PHE A 81 -1.83 12.09 -11.51
C PHE A 81 -0.71 11.32 -12.23
N ASP A 82 0.41 11.04 -11.56
CA ASP A 82 1.49 10.23 -12.10
C ASP A 82 1.20 8.74 -11.92
N VAL A 83 0.52 8.17 -12.92
CA VAL A 83 0.12 6.75 -12.95
C VAL A 83 1.32 5.82 -12.86
N GLU A 84 2.47 6.17 -13.44
CA GLU A 84 3.66 5.33 -13.44
C GLU A 84 4.29 5.30 -12.03
N ALA A 85 4.42 6.45 -11.39
CA ALA A 85 4.91 6.53 -10.01
C ALA A 85 3.98 5.80 -9.04
N LEU A 86 2.66 5.94 -9.19
CA LEU A 86 1.67 5.23 -8.37
C LEU A 86 1.73 3.71 -8.58
N TYR A 87 1.92 3.25 -9.81
CA TYR A 87 2.09 1.83 -10.12
C TYR A 87 3.38 1.27 -9.52
N SER A 88 4.49 1.99 -9.65
CA SER A 88 5.78 1.64 -9.02
C SER A 88 5.64 1.53 -7.49
N HIS A 89 4.96 2.49 -6.86
CA HIS A 89 4.70 2.47 -5.43
C HIS A 89 3.80 1.29 -5.01
N TRP A 90 2.74 0.99 -5.78
CA TRP A 90 1.88 -0.18 -5.56
C TRP A 90 2.64 -1.51 -5.61
N GLN A 91 3.62 -1.64 -6.50
CA GLN A 91 4.46 -2.84 -6.59
C GLN A 91 5.40 -3.01 -5.38
N GLN A 92 5.73 -1.91 -4.70
CA GLN A 92 6.64 -1.90 -3.57
C GLN A 92 5.95 -2.09 -2.20
N ALA A 93 4.63 -2.29 -2.20
CA ALA A 93 3.86 -2.50 -0.98
C ALA A 93 4.44 -3.65 -0.12
N PRO A 94 4.79 -3.40 1.17
CA PRO A 94 5.41 -4.39 2.06
C PRO A 94 4.57 -5.65 2.30
N VAL A 95 3.24 -5.51 2.28
CA VAL A 95 2.27 -6.56 2.56
C VAL A 95 1.29 -6.66 1.38
N ILE A 96 1.33 -7.79 0.68
CA ILE A 96 0.68 -7.97 -0.64
C ILE A 96 -0.85 -8.00 -0.54
N ASP A 97 -1.38 -8.52 0.56
CA ASP A 97 -2.80 -8.68 0.84
C ASP A 97 -3.37 -7.54 1.70
N HIS A 98 -2.61 -6.46 1.92
CA HIS A 98 -3.08 -5.34 2.71
C HIS A 98 -4.20 -4.55 1.99
N PRO A 99 -5.29 -4.17 2.67
CA PRO A 99 -6.41 -3.43 2.08
C PRO A 99 -6.00 -2.16 1.32
N TRP A 100 -5.07 -1.38 1.87
CA TRP A 100 -4.52 -0.17 1.21
C TRP A 100 -3.90 -0.45 -0.17
N ARG A 101 -3.25 -1.60 -0.34
CA ARG A 101 -2.66 -1.97 -1.62
C ARG A 101 -3.76 -2.26 -2.66
N CYS A 102 -4.82 -2.94 -2.24
CA CYS A 102 -6.01 -3.17 -3.08
C CYS A 102 -6.71 -1.85 -3.44
N TYR A 103 -6.85 -0.94 -2.48
CA TYR A 103 -7.41 0.39 -2.69
C TYR A 103 -6.63 1.16 -3.77
N LEU A 104 -5.30 1.22 -3.64
CA LEU A 104 -4.45 1.91 -4.61
C LEU A 104 -4.54 1.28 -6.02
N ALA A 105 -4.61 -0.06 -6.11
CA ALA A 105 -4.82 -0.75 -7.38
C ALA A 105 -6.13 -0.32 -8.06
N GLY A 106 -7.21 -0.16 -7.29
CA GLY A 106 -8.49 0.34 -7.78
C GLY A 106 -8.41 1.78 -8.27
N LEU A 107 -7.71 2.64 -7.54
CA LEU A 107 -7.49 4.04 -7.91
C LEU A 107 -6.71 4.16 -9.23
N ILE A 108 -5.58 3.43 -9.34
CA ILE A 108 -4.77 3.37 -10.57
C ILE A 108 -5.63 2.92 -11.75
N SER A 109 -6.41 1.85 -11.57
CA SER A 109 -7.30 1.33 -12.62
C SER A 109 -8.34 2.36 -13.06
N GLY A 110 -8.94 3.11 -12.12
CA GLY A 110 -9.89 4.18 -12.43
C GLY A 110 -9.30 5.33 -13.24
N MET A 111 -8.06 5.71 -12.97
CA MET A 111 -7.37 6.76 -13.72
C MET A 111 -7.03 6.32 -15.14
N VAL A 112 -6.56 5.08 -15.33
CA VAL A 112 -6.24 4.54 -16.66
C VAL A 112 -7.50 4.46 -17.53
N VAL A 113 -8.63 4.04 -16.96
CA VAL A 113 -9.92 4.03 -17.70
C VAL A 113 -10.37 5.44 -18.06
N SER A 114 -10.18 6.41 -17.17
CA SER A 114 -10.57 7.82 -17.40
C SER A 114 -9.67 8.52 -18.43
N SER A 115 -8.40 8.15 -18.54
CA SER A 115 -7.47 8.70 -19.54
C SER A 115 -7.69 8.12 -20.94
N VAL A 116 -8.16 6.87 -21.04
CA VAL A 116 -8.57 6.23 -22.31
C VAL A 116 -9.99 6.64 -22.72
N GLY A 117 -10.82 7.03 -21.75
CA GLY A 117 -12.16 7.59 -21.94
C GLY A 117 -12.19 9.07 -22.30
N GLY A 118 -11.45 9.49 -23.32
CA GLY A 118 -11.70 10.79 -23.95
C GLY A 118 -13.16 10.87 -24.39
N TYR A 119 -13.91 11.88 -23.92
CA TYR A 119 -15.29 12.24 -24.31
C TYR A 119 -15.97 11.25 -25.25
N VAL A 120 -16.43 10.12 -24.71
CA VAL A 120 -17.43 9.32 -25.42
C VAL A 120 -18.72 10.12 -25.31
N ARG A 121 -19.07 10.85 -26.38
CA ARG A 121 -20.44 11.33 -26.56
C ARG A 121 -21.34 10.13 -26.29
N LEU A 122 -22.21 10.28 -25.29
CA LEU A 122 -23.29 9.35 -25.00
C LEU A 122 -24.12 9.20 -26.28
N ASN A 123 -23.82 8.18 -27.08
CA ASN A 123 -24.79 7.62 -27.98
C ASN A 123 -25.39 6.43 -27.25
N GLU A 124 -26.70 6.57 -27.07
CA GLU A 124 -27.62 5.66 -26.41
C GLU A 124 -27.39 4.20 -26.79
N GLY A 125 -27.44 3.35 -25.76
CA GLY A 125 -27.72 1.92 -25.90
C GLY A 125 -26.51 0.99 -25.96
N SER A 126 -26.20 0.34 -24.83
CA SER A 126 -26.26 -1.13 -24.69
C SER A 126 -25.31 -1.68 -23.61
N ASN A 127 -25.93 -2.36 -22.63
CA ASN A 127 -25.45 -3.49 -21.83
C ASN A 127 -23.98 -3.53 -21.35
N LEU A 128 -23.77 -3.11 -20.10
CA LEU A 128 -22.59 -3.45 -19.31
C LEU A 128 -22.74 -4.86 -18.72
N THR A 129 -21.94 -5.80 -19.19
CA THR A 129 -21.70 -7.08 -18.51
C THR A 129 -20.24 -7.16 -18.11
N GLY A 130 -19.99 -7.08 -16.80
CA GLY A 130 -18.98 -7.87 -16.10
C GLY A 130 -17.50 -7.52 -16.30
N ILE A 131 -16.90 -6.93 -15.26
CA ILE A 131 -15.57 -7.32 -14.81
C ILE A 131 -15.66 -7.55 -13.29
N ARG A 132 -15.41 -8.79 -12.87
CA ARG A 132 -15.18 -9.19 -11.48
C ARG A 132 -13.67 -9.17 -11.22
N CYS A 133 -13.33 -8.87 -9.97
CA CYS A 133 -12.01 -8.69 -9.35
C CYS A 133 -10.90 -9.61 -9.89
#